data_AF-A0A1G6GP22-F1
#
_entry.id   AF-A0A1G6GP22-F1
#
_cell.length_a   1.000
_cell.length_b   1.000
_cell.length_c   1.000
_cell.angle_alpha   90.00
_cell.angle_beta   90.00
_cell.angle_gamma   90.00
#
_symmetry.space_group_name_H-M   'P 1'
#
loop_
_entity.id
_entity.type
_entity.pdbx_description
1 polymer ?
#
loop_
_entity_poly.entity_id
_entity_poly.type
_entity_poly.pdbx_seq_one_letter_code
_entity_poly.pdbx_strand_id
1 'polypeptide(L)'
;MDEQTVGAILEAEHRSIDEDIVRFGNGEMPDEAFRASMDLLRRHIYVEEAMMFPQLREAGLVMPIMVMEREHGEIWSVLDALQTAITDGSAGADVTGDLEALTTLLENHNAKEEPIVYPVANRALSSYDATVIKDFLASGTMPYGWTCARAV
;
A
#
# COMPACT_ATOMS: atom_id res chain seq x y z
N MET A 1 -15.23 21.20 10.59
CA MET A 1 -14.39 19.99 10.76
C MET A 1 -13.42 20.04 9.61
N ASP A 2 -12.12 20.13 9.87
CA ASP A 2 -11.16 19.97 8.79
C ASP A 2 -11.36 18.59 8.19
N GLU A 3 -11.62 18.56 6.88
CA GLU A 3 -11.78 17.32 6.14
C GLU A 3 -10.41 16.68 5.99
N GLN A 4 -10.29 15.40 6.34
CA GLN A 4 -9.01 14.68 6.25
C GLN A 4 -8.52 14.65 4.79
N THR A 5 -7.24 14.94 4.58
CA THR A 5 -6.64 14.86 3.24
C THR A 5 -6.44 13.41 2.81
N VAL A 6 -6.30 13.17 1.51
CA VAL A 6 -6.00 11.82 0.97
C VAL A 6 -4.74 11.25 1.62
N GLY A 7 -3.66 12.03 1.66
CA GLY A 7 -2.42 11.59 2.30
C GLY A 7 -2.57 11.22 3.77
N ALA A 8 -3.39 11.96 4.53
CA ALA A 8 -3.63 11.63 5.94
C ALA A 8 -4.49 10.36 6.15
N ILE A 9 -5.29 9.95 5.16
CA ILE A 9 -5.98 8.66 5.17
C ILE A 9 -4.99 7.53 4.87
N LEU A 10 -4.20 7.69 3.80
CA LEU A 10 -3.20 6.70 3.39
C LEU A 10 -2.12 6.47 4.48
N GLU A 11 -1.65 7.53 5.14
CA GLU A 11 -0.73 7.44 6.29
C GLU A 11 -1.36 6.69 7.49
N ALA A 12 -2.68 6.76 7.65
CA ALA A 12 -3.36 5.95 8.66
C ALA A 12 -3.43 4.47 8.27
N GLU A 13 -3.56 4.16 6.97
CA GLU A 13 -3.47 2.80 6.47
C GLU A 13 -2.06 2.22 6.63
N HIS A 14 -0.99 3.00 6.38
CA HIS A 14 0.39 2.58 6.68
C HIS A 14 0.53 2.07 8.11
N ARG A 15 0.12 2.88 9.09
CA ARG A 15 0.19 2.49 10.51
C ARG A 15 -0.60 1.21 10.79
N SER A 16 -1.81 1.09 10.25
CA SER A 16 -2.63 -0.11 10.46
C SER A 16 -1.99 -1.36 9.86
N ILE A 17 -1.40 -1.25 8.66
CA ILE A 17 -0.74 -2.35 7.96
C ILE A 17 0.53 -2.77 8.71
N ASP A 18 1.36 -1.82 9.12
CA ASP A 18 2.59 -2.07 9.87
C ASP A 18 2.29 -2.76 11.21
N GLU A 19 1.27 -2.29 11.94
CA GLU A 19 0.82 -2.91 13.19
C GLU A 19 0.33 -4.35 12.97
N ASP A 20 -0.40 -4.61 11.88
CA ASP A 20 -0.93 -5.93 11.58
C ASP A 20 0.16 -6.92 11.16
N ILE A 21 1.20 -6.47 10.43
CA ILE A 21 2.39 -7.28 10.12
C ILE A 21 3.09 -7.73 11.40
N VAL A 22 3.30 -6.82 12.35
CA VAL A 22 3.93 -7.14 13.65
C VAL A 22 3.06 -8.13 14.44
N ARG A 23 1.75 -7.89 14.53
CA ARG A 23 0.82 -8.76 15.26
C ARG A 23 0.77 -10.15 14.65
N PHE A 24 0.76 -10.27 13.32
CA PHE A 24 0.80 -11.55 12.64
C PHE A 24 2.13 -12.29 12.89
N GLY A 25 3.27 -11.60 12.80
CA GLY A 25 4.58 -12.17 13.13
C GLY A 25 4.70 -12.67 14.58
N ASN A 26 3.98 -12.05 15.52
CA ASN A 26 3.91 -12.47 16.92
C ASN A 26 2.89 -13.59 17.20
N GLY A 27 2.13 -14.04 16.19
CA GLY A 27 1.05 -15.02 16.36
C GLY A 27 -0.19 -14.47 17.08
N GLU A 28 -0.35 -13.14 17.10
CA GLU A 28 -1.46 -12.41 17.76
C GLU A 28 -2.61 -12.09 16.79
N MET A 29 -2.51 -12.55 15.55
CA MET A 29 -3.47 -12.32 14.47
C MET A 29 -3.72 -13.62 13.70
N PRO A 30 -4.99 -13.99 13.43
CA PRO A 30 -5.29 -15.15 12.59
C PRO A 30 -5.04 -14.86 11.11
N ASP A 31 -4.73 -15.90 10.34
CA ASP A 31 -4.47 -15.83 8.88
C ASP A 31 -5.53 -15.05 8.11
N GLU A 32 -6.82 -15.21 8.43
CA GLU A 32 -7.91 -14.49 7.74
C GLU A 32 -7.81 -12.97 7.93
N ALA A 33 -7.48 -12.52 9.15
CA ALA A 33 -7.31 -11.09 9.42
C ALA A 33 -6.05 -10.54 8.73
N PHE A 34 -4.96 -11.32 8.69
CA PHE A 34 -3.76 -10.90 7.99
C PHE A 34 -3.95 -10.85 6.47
N ARG A 35 -4.71 -11.79 5.89
CA ARG A 35 -5.12 -11.70 4.46
C ARG A 35 -5.89 -10.41 4.16
N ALA A 36 -6.77 -9.97 5.06
CA ALA A 36 -7.45 -8.69 4.90
C ALA A 36 -6.48 -7.49 4.94
N SER A 37 -5.42 -7.56 5.75
CA SER A 37 -4.37 -6.54 5.77
C SER A 37 -3.53 -6.54 4.47
N MET A 38 -3.19 -7.72 3.94
CA MET A 38 -2.54 -7.83 2.62
C MET A 38 -3.42 -7.26 1.49
N ASP A 39 -4.73 -7.54 1.51
CA ASP A 39 -5.68 -6.99 0.55
C ASP A 39 -5.84 -5.47 0.70
N LEU A 40 -5.79 -4.96 1.94
CA LEU A 40 -5.75 -3.52 2.22
C LEU A 40 -4.52 -2.86 1.57
N LEU A 41 -3.33 -3.46 1.71
CA LEU A 41 -2.09 -2.97 1.09
C LEU A 41 -2.15 -3.03 -0.45
N ARG A 42 -2.71 -4.10 -1.04
CA ARG A 42 -2.91 -4.15 -2.50
C ARG A 42 -3.85 -3.05 -2.99
N ARG A 43 -4.96 -2.81 -2.28
CA ARG A 43 -5.92 -1.73 -2.60
C ARG A 43 -5.29 -0.35 -2.39
N HIS A 44 -4.45 -0.19 -1.38
CA HIS A 44 -3.67 1.04 -1.14
C HIS A 44 -2.80 1.37 -2.35
N ILE A 45 -1.95 0.43 -2.77
CA ILE A 45 -1.10 0.55 -3.97
C ILE A 45 -1.93 0.87 -5.22
N TYR A 46 -3.11 0.26 -5.37
CA TYR A 46 -4.03 0.58 -6.46
C TYR A 46 -4.49 2.05 -6.45
N VAL A 47 -4.91 2.56 -5.29
CA VAL A 47 -5.34 3.96 -5.17
C VAL A 47 -4.21 4.89 -5.57
N GLU A 48 -3.01 4.60 -5.13
CA GLU A 48 -1.84 5.42 -5.44
C GLU A 48 -1.52 5.38 -6.93
N GLU A 49 -1.31 4.19 -7.50
CA GLU A 49 -0.90 4.05 -8.90
C GLU A 49 -1.97 4.47 -9.90
N ALA A 50 -3.22 4.05 -9.69
CA ALA A 50 -4.28 4.23 -10.67
C ALA A 50 -4.98 5.59 -10.54
N MET A 51 -5.01 6.18 -9.33
CA MET A 51 -5.85 7.35 -9.06
C MET A 51 -5.06 8.60 -8.65
N MET A 52 -3.89 8.46 -8.00
CA MET A 52 -3.13 9.60 -7.46
C MET A 52 -1.86 9.92 -8.27
N PHE A 53 -1.11 8.91 -8.69
CA PHE A 53 0.15 9.04 -9.41
C PHE A 53 0.02 9.74 -10.77
N PRO A 54 -1.07 9.58 -11.55
CA PRO A 54 -1.22 10.31 -12.81
C PRO A 54 -1.10 11.84 -12.63
N GLN A 55 -1.79 12.39 -11.63
CA GLN A 55 -1.80 13.83 -11.33
C GLN A 55 -0.45 14.29 -10.76
N LEU A 56 0.22 13.44 -9.96
CA LEU A 56 1.56 13.73 -9.44
C LEU A 56 2.63 13.78 -10.53
N ARG A 57 2.52 12.92 -11.56
CA ARG A 57 3.39 12.97 -12.73
C ARG A 57 3.23 14.29 -13.49
N GLU A 58 2.00 14.75 -13.68
CA GLU A 58 1.70 16.06 -14.27
C GLU A 58 2.25 17.22 -13.42
N ALA A 59 2.25 17.07 -12.09
CA ALA A 59 2.85 18.01 -11.15
C ALA A 59 4.39 17.95 -11.08
N GLY A 60 5.06 17.10 -11.88
CA GLY A 60 6.51 17.05 -12.02
C GLY A 60 7.22 15.97 -11.20
N LEU A 61 6.51 15.05 -10.55
CA LEU A 61 7.10 13.98 -9.72
C LEU A 61 7.47 12.72 -10.50
N VAL A 62 7.78 12.83 -11.80
CA VAL A 62 8.01 11.67 -12.68
C VAL A 62 9.05 10.68 -12.10
N MET A 63 10.21 11.18 -11.63
CA MET A 63 11.27 10.33 -11.08
C MET A 63 10.91 9.71 -9.72
N PRO A 64 10.38 10.47 -8.73
CA PRO A 64 9.84 9.88 -7.50
C PRO A 64 8.81 8.79 -7.75
N ILE A 65 7.85 9.00 -8.66
CA ILE A 65 6.82 8.00 -8.95
C ILE A 65 7.42 6.73 -9.57
N MET A 66 8.45 6.82 -10.41
CA MET A 66 9.14 5.62 -10.92
C MET A 66 9.80 4.80 -9.81
N VAL A 67 10.27 5.45 -8.73
CA VAL A 67 10.83 4.76 -7.57
C VAL A 67 9.71 4.06 -6.78
N MET A 68 8.59 4.74 -6.56
CA MET A 68 7.42 4.14 -5.87
C MET A 68 6.88 2.93 -6.63
N GLU A 69 6.65 3.03 -7.94
CA GLU A 69 6.18 1.89 -8.75
C GLU A 69 7.13 0.69 -8.71
N ARG A 70 8.45 0.92 -8.69
CA ARG A 70 9.43 -0.18 -8.55
C ARG A 70 9.25 -0.88 -7.21
N GLU A 71 9.16 -0.11 -6.14
CA GLU A 71 9.03 -0.64 -4.77
C GLU A 71 7.68 -1.30 -4.55
N HIS A 72 6.61 -0.79 -5.16
CA HIS A 72 5.32 -1.48 -5.22
C HIS A 72 5.44 -2.85 -5.87
N GLY A 73 6.25 -3.00 -6.92
CA GLY A 73 6.52 -4.32 -7.53
C GLY A 73 7.23 -5.28 -6.57
N GLU A 74 8.21 -4.79 -5.81
CA GLU A 74 8.92 -5.58 -4.79
C GLU A 74 7.97 -6.00 -3.66
N ILE A 75 7.18 -5.06 -3.14
CA ILE A 75 6.15 -5.29 -2.12
C ILE A 75 5.13 -6.31 -2.64
N TRP A 76 4.64 -6.14 -3.87
CA TRP A 76 3.64 -7.04 -4.47
C TRP A 76 4.14 -8.48 -4.55
N SER A 77 5.40 -8.66 -4.93
CA SER A 77 6.03 -9.98 -5.01
C SER A 77 6.08 -10.68 -3.65
N VAL A 78 6.41 -9.94 -2.58
CA VAL A 78 6.42 -10.47 -1.21
C VAL A 78 4.99 -10.80 -0.74
N LEU A 79 4.00 -9.98 -1.09
CA LEU A 79 2.59 -10.27 -0.78
C LEU A 79 2.08 -11.54 -1.48
N ASP A 80 2.53 -11.82 -2.70
CA ASP A 80 2.17 -13.03 -3.43
C ASP A 80 2.83 -14.28 -2.81
N ALA A 81 4.08 -14.16 -2.34
CA ALA A 81 4.77 -15.22 -1.60
C ALA A 81 4.08 -15.53 -0.26
N LEU A 82 3.79 -14.50 0.54
CA LEU A 82 3.05 -14.63 1.80
C LEU A 82 1.67 -15.24 1.58
N GLN A 83 0.90 -14.75 0.60
CA GLN A 83 -0.41 -15.29 0.28
C GLN A 83 -0.34 -16.79 -0.04
N THR A 84 0.67 -17.22 -0.80
CA THR A 84 0.89 -18.63 -1.14
C THR A 84 1.21 -19.45 0.11
N ALA A 85 2.18 -19.02 0.91
CA ALA A 85 2.62 -19.73 2.12
C ALA A 85 1.49 -19.93 3.15
N ILE A 86 0.67 -18.89 3.36
CA ILE A 86 -0.48 -18.93 4.27
C ILE A 86 -1.61 -19.80 3.67
N THR A 87 -1.78 -19.86 2.35
CA THR A 87 -2.80 -20.72 1.71
C THR A 87 -2.44 -22.21 1.81
N ASP A 88 -1.17 -22.53 1.63
CA ASP A 88 -0.67 -23.92 1.62
C ASP A 88 -0.43 -24.47 3.04
N GLY A 89 -0.70 -23.68 4.09
CA GLY A 89 -0.45 -24.05 5.48
C GLY A 89 1.04 -24.27 5.79
N SER A 90 1.92 -23.73 4.96
CA SER A 90 3.39 -23.86 5.08
C SER A 90 3.98 -22.77 5.98
N ALA A 91 3.29 -22.46 7.09
CA ALA A 91 3.70 -21.46 8.07
C ALA A 91 4.94 -21.95 8.84
N GLY A 92 6.11 -21.75 8.24
CA GLY A 92 7.43 -22.05 8.78
C GLY A 92 8.38 -20.85 8.64
N ALA A 93 9.68 -21.11 8.49
CA ALA A 93 10.71 -20.08 8.39
C ALA A 93 10.54 -19.12 7.19
N ASP A 94 9.92 -19.57 6.10
CA ASP A 94 9.70 -18.78 4.90
C ASP A 94 8.76 -17.58 5.17
N VAL A 95 7.69 -17.79 5.95
CA VAL A 95 6.77 -16.70 6.34
C VAL A 95 7.47 -15.66 7.21
N THR A 96 8.31 -16.07 8.15
CA THR A 96 9.07 -15.12 8.99
C THR A 96 10.01 -14.26 8.15
N GLY A 97 10.74 -14.87 7.22
CA GLY A 97 11.64 -14.14 6.32
C GLY A 97 10.89 -13.15 5.42
N ASP A 98 9.75 -13.55 4.87
CA ASP A 98 8.92 -12.67 4.04
C ASP A 98 8.30 -11.51 4.83
N LEU A 99 7.91 -11.71 6.09
CA LEU A 99 7.43 -10.63 6.96
C LEU A 99 8.53 -9.62 7.29
N GLU A 100 9.75 -10.08 7.58
CA GLU A 100 10.91 -9.20 7.78
C GLU A 100 11.25 -8.39 6.51
N ALA A 101 11.20 -9.04 5.35
CA ALA A 101 11.40 -8.40 4.05
C ALA A 101 10.32 -7.34 3.78
N LEU A 102 9.05 -7.68 3.99
CA LEU A 102 7.92 -6.76 3.82
C LEU A 102 8.06 -5.55 4.74
N THR A 103 8.38 -5.77 6.01
CA THR A 103 8.58 -4.70 7.00
C THR A 103 9.67 -3.73 6.55
N THR A 104 10.83 -4.26 6.12
CA THR A 104 11.95 -3.45 5.64
C THR A 104 11.60 -2.66 4.37
N LEU A 105 10.85 -3.27 3.45
CA LEU A 105 10.39 -2.60 2.23
C LEU A 105 9.44 -1.45 2.56
N LEU A 106 8.43 -1.69 3.41
CA LEU A 106 7.45 -0.69 3.82
C LEU A 106 8.10 0.46 4.61
N GLU A 107 8.97 0.18 5.58
CA GLU A 107 9.69 1.23 6.32
C GLU A 107 10.45 2.17 5.38
N ASN A 108 11.18 1.60 4.41
CA ASN A 108 11.91 2.39 3.43
C ASN A 108 10.96 3.14 2.49
N HIS A 109 9.89 2.50 2.04
CA HIS A 109 8.88 3.08 1.16
C HIS A 109 8.17 4.28 1.82
N ASN A 110 7.57 4.05 2.98
CA ASN A 110 6.80 5.02 3.76
C ASN A 110 7.66 6.24 4.12
N ALA A 111 8.95 6.03 4.47
CA ALA A 111 9.89 7.10 4.80
C ALA A 111 10.19 8.07 3.64
N LYS A 112 9.96 7.66 2.39
CA LYS A 112 9.99 8.57 1.22
C LYS A 112 8.61 9.11 0.92
N GLU A 113 7.60 8.26 0.97
CA GLU A 113 6.27 8.61 0.52
C GLU A 113 5.63 9.71 1.38
N GLU A 114 5.59 9.51 2.69
CA GLU A 114 4.92 10.40 3.64
C GLU A 114 5.48 11.83 3.61
N PRO A 115 6.81 12.07 3.63
CA PRO A 115 7.35 13.43 3.60
C PRO A 115 7.49 14.04 2.19
N ILE A 116 7.41 13.26 1.11
CA ILE A 116 7.66 13.76 -0.26
C ILE A 116 6.41 13.72 -1.13
N VAL A 117 5.76 12.56 -1.22
CA VAL A 117 4.65 12.30 -2.15
C VAL A 117 3.35 12.90 -1.61
N TYR A 118 2.96 12.59 -0.39
CA TYR A 118 1.69 13.05 0.19
C TYR A 118 1.56 14.59 0.29
N PRO A 119 2.61 15.36 0.63
CA PRO A 119 2.53 16.82 0.61
C PRO A 119 2.28 17.37 -0.78
N VAL A 120 2.82 16.73 -1.82
CA VAL A 120 2.54 17.12 -3.20
C VAL A 120 1.13 16.71 -3.60
N ALA A 121 0.68 15.51 -3.24
CA ALA A 121 -0.69 15.05 -3.51
C ALA A 121 -1.74 16.01 -2.95
N ASN A 122 -1.55 16.45 -1.70
CA ASN A 122 -2.43 17.42 -1.03
C ASN A 122 -2.49 18.78 -1.75
N ARG A 123 -1.49 19.14 -2.56
CA ARG A 123 -1.46 20.39 -3.34
C ARG A 123 -1.88 20.20 -4.80
N ALA A 124 -1.58 19.04 -5.38
CA ALA A 124 -1.75 18.76 -6.80
C ALA A 124 -3.14 18.20 -7.14
N LEU A 125 -3.76 17.45 -6.22
CA LEU A 125 -5.10 16.91 -6.43
C LEU A 125 -6.13 18.04 -6.44
N SER A 126 -7.00 18.03 -7.45
CA SER A 126 -8.18 18.89 -7.44
C SER A 126 -9.14 18.43 -6.33
N SER A 127 -10.03 19.32 -5.88
CA SER A 127 -11.06 18.93 -4.90
C SER A 127 -11.93 17.78 -5.40
N TYR A 128 -12.18 17.72 -6.72
CA TYR A 128 -12.92 16.62 -7.34
C TYR A 128 -12.15 15.29 -7.25
N ASP A 129 -10.89 15.26 -7.65
CA ASP A 129 -10.06 14.04 -7.62
C ASP A 129 -9.87 13.54 -6.18
N ALA A 130 -9.64 14.46 -5.24
CA ALA A 130 -9.54 14.13 -3.83
C ALA A 130 -10.83 13.51 -3.29
N THR A 131 -12.01 14.01 -3.67
CA THR A 131 -13.30 13.39 -3.30
C THR A 131 -13.45 12.01 -3.91
N VAL A 132 -13.14 11.83 -5.20
CA VAL A 132 -13.21 10.52 -5.87
C VAL A 132 -12.31 9.48 -5.19
N ILE A 133 -11.08 9.86 -4.83
CA ILE A 133 -10.15 8.99 -4.10
C ILE A 133 -10.69 8.65 -2.70
N LYS A 134 -11.19 9.63 -1.95
CA LYS A 134 -11.76 9.40 -0.61
C LYS A 134 -12.98 8.47 -0.65
N ASP A 135 -13.87 8.64 -1.61
CA ASP A 135 -15.04 7.77 -1.78
C ASP A 135 -14.61 6.33 -2.11
N PHE A 136 -13.56 6.16 -2.93
CA PHE A 136 -12.97 4.86 -3.21
C PHE A 136 -12.27 4.25 -2.00
N LEU A 137 -11.51 5.03 -1.22
CA LEU A 137 -10.90 4.57 0.04
C LEU A 137 -11.97 4.09 1.04
N ALA A 138 -13.13 4.74 1.08
CA ALA A 138 -14.20 4.39 2.02
C ALA A 138 -14.96 3.10 1.67
N SER A 139 -15.09 2.76 0.38
CA SER A 139 -16.00 1.66 -0.05
C SER A 139 -15.68 1.02 -1.39
N GLY A 140 -14.66 1.51 -2.09
CA GLY A 140 -14.26 1.03 -3.41
C GLY A 140 -13.68 -0.37 -3.36
N THR A 141 -13.80 -1.08 -4.48
CA THR A 141 -13.14 -2.38 -4.69
C THR A 141 -12.24 -2.27 -5.89
N MET A 142 -11.03 -2.81 -5.75
CA MET A 142 -10.06 -2.87 -6.83
C MET A 142 -10.64 -3.64 -8.03
N PRO A 143 -10.34 -3.25 -9.29
CA PRO A 143 -10.78 -3.99 -10.46
C PRO A 143 -10.27 -5.45 -10.42
N TYR A 144 -11.11 -6.39 -10.85
CA TYR A 144 -10.73 -7.80 -10.92
C TYR A 144 -9.51 -7.99 -11.83
N GLY A 145 -8.50 -8.70 -11.32
CA GLY A 145 -7.27 -8.99 -12.06
C GLY A 145 -6.30 -7.82 -12.19
N TRP A 146 -6.54 -6.71 -11.48
CA TRP A 146 -5.56 -5.63 -11.43
C TRP A 146 -4.31 -6.04 -10.66
N THR A 147 -3.15 -5.63 -11.17
CA THR A 147 -1.83 -5.78 -10.54
C THR A 147 -1.07 -4.46 -10.62
N CYS A 148 -0.15 -4.21 -9.70
CA CYS A 148 0.69 -3.01 -9.76
C CYS A 148 1.54 -2.99 -11.04
N ALA A 149 1.99 -1.80 -11.44
CA ALA A 149 2.67 -1.55 -12.70
C ALA A 149 3.97 -2.36 -12.88
N ARG A 150 4.56 -2.83 -11.78
CA ARG A 150 5.83 -3.57 -11.75
C ARG A 150 5.74 -4.96 -11.10
N ALA A 151 4.54 -5.51 -10.96
CA ALA A 151 4.38 -6.92 -10.56
C ALA A 151 5.08 -7.85 -11.57
N VAL A 152 5.70 -8.92 -11.08
CA VAL A 152 6.47 -9.91 -11.87
C VAL A 152 5.89 -11.32 -11.78
#